data_AF-A0AAW3DLY4-F1
#
_entry.id   AF-A0AAW3DLY4-F1
#
_cell.length_a   1.000
_cell.length_b   1.000
_cell.length_c   1.000
_cell.angle_alpha   90.00
_cell.angle_beta   90.00
_cell.angle_gamma   90.00
#
_symmetry.space_group_name_H-M   'P 1'
#
loop_
_entity.id
_entity.type
_entity.pdbx_description
1 polymer ?
#
loop_
_entity_poly.entity_id
_entity_poly.type
_entity_poly.pdbx_seq_one_letter_code
_entity_poly.pdbx_strand_id
1 'polypeptide(L)'
;QIFQDYGFHPLVQRWIIGQCLCVDERTVSSYGIRRDGDTAFLYLLSAKMAELTEERYEEDQARVMLSSISSSSLPSDGEQRKYNTLPNMPPKKGLALPRCRQGGQRSAMP
;
A
#
# COMPACT_ATOMS: atom_id res chain seq x y z
N GLN A 1 -6.56 5.22 11.61
CA GLN A 1 -6.79 4.41 12.83
C GLN A 1 -6.04 5.04 13.98
N ILE A 2 -6.57 5.05 15.21
CA ILE A 2 -6.04 5.89 16.31
C ILE A 2 -4.55 5.72 16.60
N PHE A 3 -4.01 4.52 16.47
CA PHE A 3 -2.56 4.33 16.62
C PHE A 3 -1.74 5.11 15.58
N GLN A 4 -2.24 5.20 14.35
CA GLN A 4 -1.59 5.89 13.24
C GLN A 4 -1.86 7.39 13.26
N ASP A 5 -3.06 7.79 13.68
CA ASP A 5 -3.49 9.19 13.69
C ASP A 5 -2.97 9.96 14.92
N TYR A 6 -2.90 9.29 16.07
CA TYR A 6 -2.57 9.90 17.37
C TYR A 6 -1.39 9.23 18.11
N GLY A 7 -0.86 8.11 17.61
CA GLY A 7 0.29 7.44 18.23
C GLY A 7 -0.02 6.58 19.46
N PHE A 8 -1.29 6.47 19.89
CA PHE A 8 -1.65 5.66 21.05
C PHE A 8 -1.58 4.16 20.73
N HIS A 9 -0.72 3.42 21.42
CA HIS A 9 -0.57 1.99 21.18
C HIS A 9 -1.88 1.21 21.51
N PRO A 10 -2.27 0.18 20.75
CA PRO A 10 -3.48 -0.61 21.02
C PRO A 10 -3.58 -1.12 22.46
N LEU A 11 -2.45 -1.48 23.08
CA LEU A 11 -2.43 -1.98 24.47
C LEU A 11 -2.92 -0.95 25.51
N VAL A 12 -2.67 0.34 25.27
CA VAL A 12 -3.14 1.41 26.17
C VAL A 12 -4.57 1.84 25.88
N GLN A 13 -5.16 1.40 24.76
CA GLN A 13 -6.51 1.77 24.35
C GLN A 13 -7.56 0.89 25.02
N ARG A 14 -8.51 1.51 25.72
CA ARG A 14 -9.68 0.84 26.31
C ARG A 14 -10.95 1.47 25.79
N TRP A 15 -11.59 0.79 24.87
CA TRP A 15 -12.81 1.26 24.21
C TRP A 15 -14.03 0.99 25.08
N ILE A 16 -14.86 2.01 25.27
CA ILE A 16 -16.10 1.94 26.02
C ILE A 16 -17.22 2.44 25.12
N ILE A 17 -18.19 1.57 24.84
CA ILE A 17 -19.35 1.90 24.02
C ILE A 17 -20.59 1.58 24.87
N GLY A 18 -21.42 2.60 25.12
CA GLY A 18 -22.51 2.51 26.08
C GLY A 18 -22.00 2.24 27.50
N GLN A 19 -22.29 1.05 28.03
CA GLN A 19 -21.87 0.60 29.37
C GLN A 19 -20.89 -0.59 29.31
N CYS A 20 -20.37 -0.92 28.13
CA CYS A 20 -19.53 -2.09 27.94
C CYS A 20 -18.10 -1.70 27.58
N LEU A 21 -17.12 -2.37 28.21
CA LEU A 21 -15.73 -2.35 27.78
C LEU A 21 -15.58 -3.29 26.58
N CYS A 22 -15.14 -2.77 25.44
CA CYS A 22 -15.01 -3.53 24.21
C CYS A 22 -13.75 -4.39 24.23
N VAL A 23 -13.83 -5.54 23.55
CA VAL A 23 -12.74 -6.50 23.34
C VAL A 23 -12.59 -6.67 21.83
N ASP A 24 -11.35 -6.82 21.37
CA ASP A 24 -10.98 -6.79 19.94
C ASP A 24 -11.62 -7.90 19.08
N GLU A 25 -12.24 -8.91 19.69
CA GLU A 25 -12.88 -10.03 18.97
C GLU A 25 -14.22 -9.69 18.32
N ARG A 26 -14.83 -8.54 18.66
CA ARG A 26 -16.15 -8.14 18.16
C ARG A 26 -16.08 -6.88 17.30
N THR A 27 -16.93 -6.83 16.27
CA THR A 27 -17.07 -5.65 15.44
C THR A 27 -17.71 -4.49 16.21
N VAL A 28 -17.33 -3.27 15.88
CA VAL A 28 -17.87 -2.04 16.51
C VAL A 28 -19.40 -1.95 16.38
N SER A 29 -19.95 -2.49 15.30
CA SER A 29 -21.40 -2.59 15.05
C SER A 29 -22.13 -3.45 16.07
N SER A 30 -21.47 -4.48 16.62
CA SER A 30 -22.04 -5.32 17.69
C SER A 30 -22.24 -4.55 18.99
N TYR A 31 -21.51 -3.44 19.20
CA TYR A 31 -21.61 -2.59 20.37
C TYR A 31 -22.58 -1.43 20.20
N GLY A 32 -23.23 -1.32 19.03
CA GLY A 32 -24.25 -0.31 18.76
C GLY A 32 -23.81 0.83 17.85
N ILE A 33 -22.56 0.83 17.35
CA ILE A 33 -22.11 1.84 16.39
C ILE A 33 -22.54 1.46 14.97
N ARG A 34 -23.60 2.11 14.50
CA ARG A 34 -24.26 1.84 13.23
C ARG A 34 -24.39 3.09 12.36
N ARG A 35 -24.38 4.28 12.97
CA ARG A 35 -24.61 5.55 12.29
C ARG A 35 -23.60 6.59 12.75
N ASP A 36 -23.38 7.57 11.88
CA ASP A 36 -22.64 8.77 12.25
C ASP A 36 -23.36 9.49 13.39
N GLY A 37 -22.61 9.81 14.45
CA GLY A 37 -23.14 10.38 15.68
C GLY A 37 -23.25 9.38 16.84
N ASP A 38 -23.08 8.08 16.61
CA ASP A 38 -22.93 7.12 17.69
C ASP A 38 -21.62 7.38 18.44
N THR A 39 -21.72 7.51 19.77
CA THR A 39 -20.59 7.91 20.61
C THR A 39 -19.85 6.71 21.18
N ALA A 40 -18.52 6.77 21.11
CA ALA A 40 -17.60 5.88 21.81
C ALA A 40 -16.68 6.71 22.71
N PHE A 41 -16.27 6.12 23.82
CA PHE A 41 -15.26 6.68 24.70
C PHE A 41 -14.00 5.84 24.60
N LEU A 42 -12.85 6.51 24.58
CA LEU A 42 -11.54 5.87 24.64
C LEU A 42 -10.89 6.24 25.96
N TYR A 43 -10.67 5.24 26.81
CA TYR A 43 -9.89 5.38 28.03
C TYR A 43 -8.45 4.96 27.74
N LEU A 44 -7.49 5.80 28.16
CA LEU A 44 -6.07 5.58 27.92
C LEU A 44 -5.39 5.10 29.21
N LEU A 45 -4.80 3.92 29.16
CA LEU A 45 -3.94 3.42 30.22
C LEU A 45 -2.57 4.10 30.15
N SER A 46 -1.91 4.20 31.30
CA SER A 46 -0.48 4.50 31.31
C SER A 46 0.31 3.33 30.70
N ALA A 47 1.43 3.63 30.02
CA ALA A 47 2.31 2.62 29.44
C ALA A 47 2.69 1.52 30.44
N LYS A 48 2.95 1.88 31.71
CA LYS A 48 3.27 0.93 32.78
C LYS A 48 2.13 -0.04 33.08
N MET A 49 0.88 0.43 33.03
CA MET A 49 -0.30 -0.41 33.31
C MET A 49 -0.64 -1.32 32.13
N ALA A 50 -0.28 -0.90 30.92
CA ALA A 50 -0.48 -1.69 29.70
C ALA A 50 0.71 -2.60 29.36
N GLU A 51 1.72 -2.69 30.26
CA GLU A 51 2.94 -3.47 30.05
C GLU A 51 3.64 -3.13 28.71
N LEU A 52 3.51 -1.88 28.27
CA LEU A 52 4.06 -1.41 27.01
C LEU A 52 5.54 -1.03 27.20
N THR A 53 6.42 -1.81 26.58
CA THR A 53 7.85 -1.49 26.49
C THR A 53 8.14 -0.60 25.28
N GLU A 54 9.21 0.18 25.37
CA GLU A 54 9.67 1.05 24.28
C GLU A 54 10.02 0.25 23.02
N GLU A 55 10.77 -0.85 23.19
CA GLU A 55 11.12 -1.76 22.10
C GLU A 55 9.88 -2.25 21.32
N ARG A 56 8.82 -2.66 22.05
CA ARG A 56 7.58 -3.11 21.42
C ARG A 56 6.87 -2.00 20.67
N TYR A 57 6.84 -0.81 21.25
CA TYR A 57 6.25 0.35 20.62
C TYR A 57 6.97 0.69 19.30
N GLU A 58 8.30 0.71 19.31
CA GLU A 58 9.11 0.98 18.11
C GLU A 58 8.91 -0.09 17.03
N GLU A 59 8.91 -1.38 17.40
CA GLU A 59 8.66 -2.48 16.46
C GLU A 59 7.29 -2.31 15.79
N ASP A 60 6.22 -2.14 16.57
CA ASP A 60 4.87 -2.01 16.02
C ASP A 60 4.68 -0.71 15.24
N GLN A 61 5.33 0.39 15.63
CA GLN A 61 5.36 1.62 14.85
C GLN A 61 6.05 1.41 13.49
N ALA A 62 7.21 0.74 13.47
CA ALA A 62 7.93 0.39 12.26
C ALA A 62 7.10 -0.53 11.35
N ARG A 63 6.39 -1.51 11.92
CA ARG A 63 5.48 -2.40 11.18
C ARG A 63 4.35 -1.63 10.50
N VAL A 64 3.74 -0.67 11.19
CA VAL A 64 2.68 0.18 10.63
C VAL A 64 3.22 1.11 9.54
N MET A 65 4.41 1.68 9.72
CA MET A 65 5.07 2.47 8.67
C MET A 65 5.38 1.62 7.43
N LEU A 66 5.90 0.40 7.62
CA LEU A 66 6.19 -0.52 6.52
C LEU A 66 4.91 -0.96 5.79
N SER A 67 3.83 -1.21 6.51
CA SER A 67 2.51 -1.52 5.93
C SER A 67 1.98 -0.38 5.06
N SER A 68 2.17 0.87 5.50
CA SER A 68 1.76 2.07 4.77
C SER A 68 2.56 2.26 3.47
N ILE A 69 3.87 2.01 3.53
CA ILE A 69 4.75 2.04 2.34
C ILE A 69 4.32 0.95 1.34
N SER A 70 4.06 -0.27 1.84
CA SER A 70 3.63 -1.41 1.04
C SER A 70 2.30 -1.18 0.32
N SER A 71 1.37 -0.44 0.94
CA SER A 71 0.08 -0.08 0.36
C SER A 71 0.17 1.11 -0.61
N SER A 72 1.14 2.01 -0.44
CA SER A 72 1.45 3.08 -1.40
C SER A 72 2.31 2.63 -2.59
N SER A 73 2.98 1.48 -2.52
CA SER A 73 3.87 0.96 -3.56
C SER A 73 3.17 0.12 -4.64
N LEU A 74 1.87 0.32 -4.88
CA LEU A 74 1.23 -0.12 -6.12
C LEU A 74 1.27 1.02 -7.16
N PRO A 75 2.27 1.07 -8.06
CA PRO A 75 1.99 1.62 -9.37
C PRO A 75 1.02 0.66 -10.05
N SER A 76 -0.26 1.02 -10.07
CA SER A 76 -1.13 0.61 -11.17
C SER A 76 -0.72 1.42 -12.40
N ASP A 77 0.39 1.02 -12.99
CA ASP A 77 0.54 1.00 -14.45
C ASP A 77 1.60 -0.06 -14.77
N GLY A 78 1.25 -0.97 -15.67
CA GLY A 78 2.01 -2.19 -15.86
C GLY A 78 3.41 -1.93 -16.40
N GLU A 79 4.45 -2.29 -15.66
CA GLU A 79 5.66 -2.77 -16.30
C GLU A 79 6.36 -3.83 -15.46
N GLN A 80 6.11 -5.05 -15.89
CA GLN A 80 6.65 -6.28 -15.39
C GLN A 80 8.17 -6.25 -15.55
N ARG A 81 8.86 -5.98 -14.44
CA ARG A 81 10.01 -6.77 -13.96
C ARG A 81 10.95 -7.22 -15.08
N LYS A 82 11.81 -6.33 -15.57
CA LYS A 82 13.01 -6.71 -16.33
C LYS A 82 14.22 -5.89 -15.91
N TYR A 83 14.66 -6.10 -14.68
CA TYR A 83 16.06 -5.86 -14.31
C TYR A 83 16.55 -7.06 -13.50
N ASN A 84 16.55 -8.22 -14.16
CA ASN A 84 17.48 -9.27 -13.80
C ASN A 84 18.83 -8.90 -14.42
N THR A 85 19.84 -8.90 -13.57
CA THR A 85 21.23 -8.48 -13.80
C THR A 85 21.93 -9.38 -14.82
N LEU A 86 21.74 -9.14 -16.12
CA LEU A 86 22.57 -9.74 -17.17
C LEU A 86 22.89 -8.68 -18.25
N PRO A 87 24.12 -8.69 -18.80
CA PRO A 87 24.56 -7.67 -19.74
C PRO A 87 23.71 -7.69 -21.03
N ASN A 88 23.11 -6.54 -21.32
CA ASN A 88 22.26 -6.24 -22.46
C ASN A 88 23.01 -6.43 -23.78
N MET A 89 22.69 -7.48 -24.54
CA MET A 89 23.11 -7.62 -25.94
C MET A 89 22.16 -6.80 -26.84
N PRO A 90 22.68 -5.96 -27.76
CA PRO A 90 21.83 -5.07 -28.56
C PRO A 90 21.03 -5.83 -29.63
N PRO A 91 19.80 -5.39 -29.96
CA PRO A 91 18.96 -6.06 -30.94
C PRO A 91 19.45 -5.81 -32.38
N LYS A 92 19.77 -6.88 -33.12
CA LYS A 92 20.02 -6.85 -34.57
C LYS A 92 18.73 -6.52 -35.31
N LYS A 93 18.73 -5.39 -36.00
CA LYS A 93 17.68 -4.89 -36.89
C LYS A 93 17.64 -5.69 -38.20
N GLY A 94 16.44 -6.00 -38.67
CA GLY A 94 16.11 -6.02 -40.11
C GLY A 94 16.31 -7.34 -40.86
N LEU A 95 15.30 -8.21 -40.85
CA LEU A 95 14.99 -9.08 -41.99
C LEU A 95 13.88 -8.41 -42.81
N ALA A 96 14.29 -7.54 -43.74
CA ALA A 96 13.43 -7.08 -44.81
C ALA A 96 13.70 -7.96 -46.04
N LEU A 97 12.72 -8.81 -46.39
CA LEU A 97 12.71 -9.48 -47.69
C LEU A 97 12.56 -8.42 -48.81
N PRO A 98 13.30 -8.53 -49.92
CA PRO A 98 13.17 -7.61 -51.04
C PRO A 98 11.91 -7.91 -51.85
N ARG A 99 10.94 -6.98 -51.88
CA ARG A 99 9.90 -6.93 -52.91
C ARG A 99 10.44 -6.14 -54.10
N CYS A 100 10.76 -6.84 -55.19
CA CYS A 100 11.01 -6.22 -56.49
C CYS A 100 9.82 -5.36 -56.88
N ARG A 101 10.05 -4.05 -57.07
CA ARG A 101 9.05 -3.12 -57.62
C ARG A 101 9.54 -2.63 -58.98
N GLN A 102 8.78 -3.02 -59.97
CA GLN A 102 8.94 -2.71 -61.38
C GLN A 102 8.53 -1.25 -61.65
N GLY A 103 9.37 -0.55 -62.42
CA GLY A 103 8.97 0.50 -63.35
C GLY A 103 8.82 1.93 -62.80
N GLY A 104 9.67 2.82 -63.31
CA GLY A 104 9.19 4.05 -63.95
C GLY A 104 9.59 5.38 -63.32
N GLN A 105 10.64 6.01 -63.86
CA GLN A 105 10.81 7.47 -63.93
C GLN A 105 11.38 7.76 -65.34
N ARG A 106 10.60 8.29 -66.31
CA ARG A 106 10.48 9.73 -66.69
C ARG A 106 11.88 10.37 -66.88
N SER A 107 12.29 10.99 -67.99
CA SER A 107 11.59 11.74 -69.03
C SER A 107 12.58 12.16 -70.16
N ALA A 108 12.03 12.60 -71.31
CA ALA A 108 12.59 13.52 -72.35
C ALA A 108 13.60 13.02 -73.42
N MET A 109 13.13 13.03 -74.69
CA MET A 109 13.63 13.73 -75.92
C MET A 109 15.04 14.36 -75.91
N PRO A 110 15.72 14.56 -77.07
CA PRO A 110 15.19 14.80 -78.43
C PRO A 110 15.29 13.64 -79.43
#